data_AF-A0A800L726-F1
#
_entry.id   AF-A0A800L726-F1
#
_cell.length_a   1.000
_cell.length_b   1.000
_cell.length_c   1.000
_cell.angle_alpha   90.00
_cell.angle_beta   90.00
_cell.angle_gamma   90.00
#
_symmetry.space_group_name_H-M   'P 1'
#
loop_
_entity.id
_entity.type
_entity.pdbx_description
1 polymer ?
#
loop_
_entity_poly.entity_id
_entity_poly.type
_entity_poly.pdbx_seq_one_letter_code
_entity_poly.pdbx_strand_id
1 'polypeptide(L)'
;SNTASMADEWMPTYPGSESAVYLAMAKIILDEGMYDRHYMENWVNWDDYLKNLHPDDPIEFDQFIKRLSEEWAEFTPEYAAKEAQIDADQIIRVARMVGKAGSKLSTHVWRGASIGNLGGWQVSRTLHLLNVLTGSVGTEGGTS
;
A
#
# COMPACT_ATOMS: atom_id res chain seq x y z
N SER A 1 -3.28 -7.86 -21.12
CA SER A 1 -3.67 -6.66 -21.91
C SER A 1 -2.45 -6.19 -22.70
N ASN A 2 -2.61 -5.30 -23.69
CA ASN A 2 -1.45 -4.74 -24.43
C ASN A 2 -0.45 -4.03 -23.50
N THR A 3 -0.93 -3.44 -22.40
CA THR A 3 -0.06 -2.86 -21.36
C THR A 3 0.74 -3.94 -20.64
N ALA A 4 0.09 -5.03 -20.22
CA ALA A 4 0.77 -6.11 -19.48
C ALA A 4 1.85 -6.82 -20.33
N SER A 5 1.68 -6.92 -21.64
CA SER A 5 2.70 -7.53 -22.52
C SER A 5 3.97 -6.69 -22.69
N MET A 6 3.94 -5.41 -22.27
CA MET A 6 5.07 -4.48 -22.36
C MET A 6 5.58 -4.06 -20.97
N ALA A 7 5.07 -4.68 -19.90
CA ALA A 7 5.46 -4.36 -18.52
C ALA A 7 6.63 -5.26 -18.07
N ASP A 8 7.48 -4.72 -17.19
CA ASP A 8 8.56 -5.51 -16.56
C ASP A 8 8.00 -6.56 -15.59
N GLU A 9 6.87 -6.26 -14.95
CA GLU A 9 6.16 -7.14 -14.03
C GLU A 9 4.69 -7.24 -14.40
N TRP A 10 4.17 -8.46 -14.43
CA TRP A 10 2.74 -8.75 -14.57
C TRP A 10 2.28 -9.61 -13.40
N MET A 11 1.35 -9.08 -12.61
CA MET A 11 0.75 -9.76 -11.46
C MET A 11 -0.71 -10.14 -11.80
N PRO A 12 -0.98 -11.41 -12.18
CA PRO A 12 -2.33 -11.85 -12.56
C PRO A 12 -3.16 -12.22 -11.33
N THR A 13 -3.57 -11.23 -10.55
CA THR A 13 -4.36 -11.43 -9.33
C THR A 13 -5.71 -12.08 -9.61
N TYR A 14 -6.16 -12.93 -8.68
CA TYR A 14 -7.54 -13.40 -8.67
C TYR A 14 -8.49 -12.19 -8.50
N PRO A 15 -9.52 -12.01 -9.35
CA PRO A 15 -10.30 -10.79 -9.34
C PRO A 15 -10.91 -10.45 -7.97
N GLY A 16 -10.61 -9.25 -7.45
CA GLY A 16 -11.10 -8.75 -6.16
C GLY A 16 -10.15 -8.99 -4.97
N SER A 17 -9.01 -9.65 -5.20
CA SER A 17 -7.98 -9.89 -4.17
C SER A 17 -6.91 -8.79 -4.09
N GLU A 18 -6.95 -7.79 -4.98
CA GLU A 18 -5.88 -6.81 -5.15
C GLU A 18 -5.60 -6.01 -3.87
N SER A 19 -6.63 -5.76 -3.06
CA SER A 19 -6.46 -5.06 -1.78
C SER A 19 -5.58 -5.82 -0.79
N ALA A 20 -5.64 -7.17 -0.76
CA ALA A 20 -4.75 -7.98 0.07
C ALA A 20 -3.29 -7.83 -0.38
N VAL A 21 -3.05 -7.82 -1.70
CA VAL A 21 -1.72 -7.59 -2.29
C VAL A 21 -1.20 -6.21 -1.90
N TYR A 22 -2.00 -5.16 -2.08
CA TYR A 22 -1.57 -3.79 -1.75
C TYR A 22 -1.33 -3.58 -0.25
N LEU A 23 -2.13 -4.20 0.63
CA LEU A 23 -1.87 -4.14 2.08
C LEU A 23 -0.60 -4.88 2.48
N ALA A 24 -0.31 -6.04 1.86
CA ALA A 24 0.95 -6.73 2.08
C ALA A 24 2.15 -5.89 1.58
N MET A 25 2.02 -5.23 0.43
CA MET A 25 3.04 -4.29 -0.06
C MET A 25 3.23 -3.10 0.89
N ALA A 26 2.13 -2.51 1.39
CA ALA A 26 2.15 -1.42 2.34
C ALA A 26 2.87 -1.81 3.64
N LYS A 27 2.59 -3.01 4.16
CA LYS A 27 3.30 -3.57 5.31
C LYS A 27 4.80 -3.70 5.07
N ILE A 28 5.22 -4.25 3.93
CA ILE A 28 6.66 -4.37 3.60
C ILE A 28 7.33 -2.99 3.54
N ILE A 29 6.68 -2.01 2.91
CA ILE A 29 7.20 -0.64 2.83
C ILE A 29 7.35 -0.03 4.23
N LEU A 30 6.38 -0.24 5.12
CA LEU A 30 6.41 0.22 6.50
C LEU A 30 7.53 -0.47 7.31
N ASP A 31 7.56 -1.80 7.31
CA ASP A 31 8.48 -2.61 8.11
C ASP A 31 9.95 -2.46 7.66
N GLU A 32 10.20 -2.24 6.36
CA GLU A 32 11.53 -1.95 5.82
C GLU A 32 11.91 -0.46 5.91
N GLY A 33 11.05 0.40 6.47
CA GLY A 33 11.32 1.82 6.67
C GLY A 33 11.45 2.63 5.38
N MET A 34 10.78 2.20 4.29
CA MET A 34 10.83 2.85 2.98
C MET A 34 9.75 3.93 2.78
N TYR A 35 8.94 4.22 3.80
CA TYR A 35 7.92 5.26 3.75
C TYR A 35 8.53 6.67 3.85
N ASP A 36 7.87 7.66 3.25
CA ASP A 36 8.25 9.06 3.38
C ASP A 36 7.75 9.62 4.71
N ARG A 37 8.65 9.62 5.71
CA ARG A 37 8.36 10.11 7.06
C ARG A 37 7.89 11.57 7.06
N HIS A 38 8.52 12.44 6.28
CA HIS A 38 8.15 13.85 6.24
C HIS A 38 6.73 14.02 5.68
N TYR A 39 6.40 13.31 4.61
CA TYR A 39 5.07 13.35 4.04
C TYR A 39 4.03 12.85 5.05
N MET A 40 4.28 11.69 5.67
CA MET A 40 3.36 11.11 6.64
C MET A 40 3.16 12.01 7.88
N GLU A 41 4.21 12.64 8.39
CA GLU A 41 4.09 13.54 9.55
C GLU A 41 3.26 14.80 9.27
N ASN A 42 3.28 15.29 8.03
CA ASN A 42 2.71 16.60 7.66
C ASN A 42 1.38 16.52 6.90
N TRP A 43 1.08 15.38 6.27
CA TRP A 43 -0.07 15.25 5.37
C TRP A 43 -1.00 14.08 5.71
N VAL A 44 -0.72 13.34 6.79
CA VAL A 44 -1.59 12.28 7.31
C VAL A 44 -2.07 12.66 8.70
N ASN A 45 -3.31 12.32 9.01
CA ASN A 45 -3.95 12.50 10.32
C ASN A 45 -3.51 11.42 11.34
N TRP A 46 -2.19 11.21 11.47
CA TRP A 46 -1.62 10.15 12.30
C TRP A 46 -1.87 10.37 13.81
N ASP A 47 -1.94 11.62 14.23
CA ASP A 47 -2.19 12.00 15.62
C ASP A 47 -3.67 11.80 15.98
N ASP A 48 -4.59 12.10 15.07
CA ASP A 48 -6.01 11.78 15.23
C ASP A 48 -6.24 10.27 15.29
N TYR A 49 -5.52 9.47 14.50
CA TYR A 49 -5.54 8.01 14.62
C TYR A 49 -5.20 7.57 16.05
N LEU A 50 -4.08 8.07 16.61
CA LEU A 50 -3.67 7.71 17.97
C LEU A 50 -4.69 8.18 19.02
N LYS A 51 -5.14 9.45 18.97
CA LYS A 51 -6.11 9.99 19.93
C LYS A 51 -7.42 9.22 19.97
N ASN A 52 -7.90 8.75 18.81
CA ASN A 52 -9.22 8.12 18.71
C ASN A 52 -9.17 6.60 18.92
N LEU A 53 -8.12 5.92 18.45
CA LEU A 53 -8.05 4.45 18.49
C LEU A 53 -7.12 3.92 19.58
N HIS A 54 -6.14 4.70 20.01
CA HIS A 54 -5.14 4.32 21.02
C HIS A 54 -4.93 5.45 22.05
N PRO A 55 -5.97 5.91 22.77
CA PRO A 55 -5.91 7.09 23.63
C PRO A 55 -4.94 6.99 24.81
N ASP A 56 -4.55 5.76 25.18
CA ASP A 56 -3.60 5.49 26.27
C ASP A 56 -2.13 5.53 25.83
N ASP A 57 -1.87 5.65 24.52
CA ASP A 57 -0.52 5.70 23.97
C ASP A 57 0.07 7.12 23.97
N PRO A 58 1.42 7.25 23.99
CA PRO A 58 2.07 8.51 23.66
C PRO A 58 1.67 8.99 22.25
N ILE A 59 1.33 10.28 22.13
CA ILE A 59 1.02 10.91 20.83
C ILE A 59 2.33 11.29 20.13
N GLU A 60 3.02 10.26 19.65
CA GLU A 60 4.32 10.36 18.97
C GLU A 60 4.26 9.60 17.64
N PHE A 61 4.92 10.11 16.62
CA PHE A 61 4.86 9.52 15.28
C PHE A 61 5.39 8.08 15.24
N ASP A 62 6.47 7.78 15.98
CA ASP A 62 7.02 6.41 16.02
C ASP A 62 6.05 5.43 16.72
N GLN A 63 5.24 5.91 17.67
CA GLN A 63 4.18 5.11 18.28
C GLN A 63 3.05 4.83 17.27
N PHE A 64 2.70 5.80 16.42
CA PHE A 64 1.79 5.58 15.30
C PHE A 64 2.30 4.50 14.34
N ILE A 65 3.58 4.57 13.93
CA ILE A 65 4.19 3.56 13.05
C ILE A 65 4.17 2.17 13.69
N LYS A 66 4.46 2.08 14.99
CA LYS A 66 4.37 0.83 15.74
C LYS A 66 2.95 0.25 15.72
N ARG A 67 1.93 1.06 16.04
CA ARG A 67 0.52 0.62 16.02
C ARG A 67 0.06 0.20 14.64
N LEU A 68 0.51 0.90 13.60
CA LEU A 68 0.20 0.56 12.22
C LEU A 68 0.81 -0.80 11.82
N SER A 69 2.05 -1.08 12.23
CA SER A 69 2.70 -2.38 12.00
C SER A 69 1.99 -3.53 12.75
N GLU A 70 1.52 -3.27 13.97
CA GLU A 70 0.69 -4.20 14.76
C GLU A 70 -0.67 -4.48 14.08
N GLU A 71 -1.37 -3.43 13.65
CA GLU A 71 -2.68 -3.53 12.97
C GLU A 71 -2.57 -4.28 11.64
N TRP A 72 -1.46 -4.12 10.93
CA TRP A 72 -1.23 -4.78 9.64
C TRP A 72 -0.61 -6.17 9.75
N ALA A 73 -0.39 -6.70 10.95
CA ALA A 73 0.36 -7.94 11.16
C ALA A 73 -0.17 -9.15 10.35
N GLU A 74 -1.48 -9.21 10.07
CA GLU A 74 -2.09 -10.30 9.30
C GLU A 74 -1.80 -10.24 7.78
N PHE A 75 -1.45 -9.07 7.24
CA PHE A 75 -1.23 -8.87 5.80
C PHE A 75 0.16 -9.31 5.36
N THR A 76 0.49 -10.58 5.60
CA THR A 76 1.78 -11.14 5.16
C THR A 76 1.79 -11.41 3.66
N PRO A 77 2.98 -11.53 3.03
CA PRO A 77 3.08 -11.93 1.62
C PRO A 77 2.40 -13.28 1.34
N GLU A 78 2.46 -14.23 2.27
CA GLU A 78 1.85 -15.56 2.14
C GLU A 78 0.32 -15.48 2.19
N TYR A 79 -0.24 -14.65 3.07
CA TYR A 79 -1.68 -14.37 3.10
C TYR A 79 -2.13 -13.78 1.75
N ALA A 80 -1.49 -12.71 1.30
CA ALA A 80 -1.85 -12.05 0.06
C ALA A 80 -1.67 -12.95 -1.17
N ALA A 81 -0.60 -13.76 -1.21
CA ALA A 81 -0.34 -14.75 -2.26
C ALA A 81 -1.46 -15.77 -2.36
N LYS A 82 -1.96 -16.27 -1.22
CA LYS A 82 -3.08 -17.21 -1.16
C LYS A 82 -4.37 -16.58 -1.69
N GLU A 83 -4.70 -15.37 -1.24
CA GLU A 83 -5.91 -14.67 -1.68
C GLU A 83 -5.86 -14.33 -3.18
N ALA A 84 -4.70 -13.90 -3.66
CA ALA A 84 -4.52 -13.44 -5.03
C ALA A 84 -4.08 -14.52 -6.03
N GLN A 85 -3.77 -15.73 -5.56
CA GLN A 85 -3.31 -16.85 -6.39
C GLN A 85 -2.05 -16.51 -7.21
N ILE A 86 -1.10 -15.81 -6.58
CA ILE A 86 0.20 -15.43 -7.15
C ILE A 86 1.33 -15.78 -6.19
N ASP A 87 2.58 -15.67 -6.63
CA ASP A 87 3.75 -15.98 -5.80
C ASP A 87 4.02 -14.88 -4.76
N ALA A 88 4.21 -15.26 -3.50
CA ALA A 88 4.58 -14.35 -2.41
C ALA A 88 5.87 -13.57 -2.71
N ASP A 89 6.85 -14.23 -3.34
CA ASP A 89 8.09 -13.59 -3.76
C ASP A 89 7.87 -12.46 -4.78
N GLN A 90 6.85 -12.57 -5.64
CA GLN A 90 6.50 -11.49 -6.56
C GLN A 90 5.98 -10.27 -5.81
N ILE A 91 5.12 -10.48 -4.80
CA ILE A 91 4.60 -9.40 -3.95
C ILE A 91 5.77 -8.67 -3.26
N ILE A 92 6.72 -9.43 -2.69
CA ILE A 92 7.90 -8.86 -2.02
C ILE A 92 8.76 -8.04 -2.98
N ARG A 93 9.05 -8.58 -4.18
CA ARG A 93 9.84 -7.86 -5.20
C ARG A 93 9.17 -6.56 -5.60
N VAL A 94 7.88 -6.60 -5.92
CA VAL A 94 7.12 -5.42 -6.38
C VAL A 94 6.98 -4.39 -5.25
N ALA A 95 6.73 -4.81 -4.00
CA ALA A 95 6.70 -3.92 -2.84
C ALA A 95 8.01 -3.13 -2.69
N ARG A 96 9.16 -3.81 -2.82
CA ARG A 96 10.47 -3.17 -2.75
C ARG A 96 10.75 -2.25 -3.93
N MET A 97 10.28 -2.58 -5.14
CA MET A 97 10.37 -1.67 -6.29
C MET A 97 9.57 -0.39 -6.04
N VAL A 98 8.34 -0.52 -5.51
CA VAL A 98 7.48 0.61 -5.14
C VAL A 98 8.11 1.45 -4.03
N GLY A 99 8.57 0.84 -2.94
CA GLY A 99 9.22 1.56 -1.85
C GLY A 99 10.48 2.31 -2.29
N LYS A 100 11.31 1.69 -3.14
CA LYS A 100 12.53 2.34 -3.69
C LYS A 100 12.23 3.46 -4.68
N ALA A 101 11.07 3.46 -5.34
CA ALA A 101 10.66 4.56 -6.20
C ALA A 101 10.42 5.85 -5.39
N GLY A 102 10.09 5.72 -4.09
CA GLY A 102 9.79 6.85 -3.22
C GLY A 102 8.69 7.72 -3.83
N SER A 103 8.89 9.03 -3.85
CA SER A 103 7.92 9.98 -4.39
C SER A 103 7.65 9.82 -5.90
N LYS A 104 8.41 9.01 -6.64
CA LYS A 104 8.24 8.81 -8.08
C LYS A 104 7.35 7.61 -8.42
N LEU A 105 6.22 7.49 -7.72
CA LEU A 105 5.23 6.44 -7.93
C LEU A 105 3.95 7.02 -8.51
N SER A 106 3.63 6.65 -9.75
CA SER A 106 2.33 6.89 -10.37
C SER A 106 1.52 5.61 -10.39
N THR A 107 0.28 5.66 -9.88
CA THR A 107 -0.63 4.51 -9.88
C THR A 107 -1.91 4.83 -10.64
N HIS A 108 -2.58 3.79 -11.14
CA HIS A 108 -3.85 3.94 -11.84
C HIS A 108 -4.74 2.74 -11.56
N VAL A 109 -6.01 3.00 -11.27
CA VAL A 109 -7.03 1.97 -11.13
C VAL A 109 -7.99 2.03 -12.32
N TRP A 110 -8.12 0.91 -13.04
CA TRP A 110 -9.10 0.80 -14.12
C TRP A 110 -10.45 0.30 -13.58
N ARG A 111 -11.53 0.64 -14.28
CA ARG A 111 -12.92 0.33 -13.86
C ARG A 111 -13.12 -1.11 -13.37
N GLY A 112 -12.50 -2.09 -14.03
CA GLY A 112 -12.72 -3.51 -13.74
C GLY A 112 -12.42 -3.88 -12.29
N ALA A 113 -11.34 -3.33 -11.73
CA ALA A 113 -10.93 -3.62 -10.36
C ALA A 113 -11.82 -2.92 -9.32
N SER A 114 -12.36 -1.74 -9.65
CA SER A 114 -13.11 -0.90 -8.72
C SER A 114 -14.62 -1.10 -8.72
N ILE A 115 -15.21 -1.57 -9.83
CA ILE A 115 -16.68 -1.79 -9.94
C ILE A 115 -17.07 -3.25 -10.18
N GLY A 116 -16.11 -4.14 -10.44
CA GLY A 116 -16.37 -5.52 -10.85
C GLY A 116 -16.61 -6.52 -9.72
N ASN A 117 -16.44 -6.10 -8.47
CA ASN A 117 -16.53 -6.97 -7.29
C ASN A 117 -17.09 -6.20 -6.07
N LEU A 118 -17.68 -6.95 -5.13
CA LEU A 118 -18.13 -6.41 -3.86
C LEU A 118 -16.92 -5.89 -3.08
N GLY A 119 -16.93 -4.60 -2.73
CA GLY A 119 -15.81 -3.97 -2.05
C GLY A 119 -14.72 -3.42 -2.97
N GLY A 120 -14.91 -3.40 -4.30
CA GLY A 120 -13.90 -2.92 -5.26
C GLY A 120 -13.37 -1.50 -5.02
N TRP A 121 -14.11 -0.66 -4.31
CA TRP A 121 -13.62 0.65 -3.86
C TRP A 121 -12.41 0.56 -2.92
N GLN A 122 -12.25 -0.54 -2.20
CA GLN A 122 -11.07 -0.79 -1.37
C GLN A 122 -9.80 -0.99 -2.19
N VAL A 123 -9.91 -1.50 -3.43
CA VAL A 123 -8.77 -1.62 -4.34
C VAL A 123 -8.18 -0.24 -4.62
N SER A 124 -9.03 0.75 -4.92
CA SER A 124 -8.58 2.13 -5.13
C SER A 124 -7.94 2.74 -3.88
N ARG A 125 -8.54 2.50 -2.70
CA ARG A 125 -8.03 3.04 -1.42
C ARG A 125 -6.68 2.45 -1.03
N THR A 126 -6.54 1.14 -1.14
CA THR A 126 -5.31 0.43 -0.77
C THR A 126 -4.19 0.68 -1.78
N LEU A 127 -4.51 0.83 -3.08
CA LEU A 127 -3.53 1.29 -4.06
C LEU A 127 -3.05 2.72 -3.75
N HIS A 128 -3.98 3.64 -3.46
CA HIS A 128 -3.62 5.01 -3.12
C HIS A 128 -2.86 5.12 -1.79
N LEU A 129 -3.08 4.20 -0.85
CA LEU A 129 -2.28 4.11 0.38
C LEU A 129 -0.79 3.94 0.08
N LEU A 130 -0.42 3.20 -0.98
CA LEU A 130 0.98 3.10 -1.42
C LEU A 130 1.53 4.47 -1.84
N ASN A 131 0.72 5.32 -2.50
CA ASN A 131 1.13 6.68 -2.83
C ASN A 131 1.33 7.55 -1.59
N VAL A 132 0.44 7.42 -0.59
CA VAL A 132 0.54 8.13 0.69
C VAL A 132 1.80 7.71 1.45
N LEU A 133 2.05 6.40 1.56
CA LEU A 133 3.25 5.88 2.23
C LEU A 133 4.54 6.34 1.56
N THR A 134 4.54 6.45 0.23
CA THR A 134 5.73 6.85 -0.53
C THR A 134 5.86 8.36 -0.73
N GLY A 135 4.92 9.17 -0.24
CA GLY A 135 4.91 10.61 -0.42
C GLY A 135 4.81 11.05 -1.89
N SER A 136 4.17 10.24 -2.75
CA SER A 136 4.15 10.44 -4.20
C SER A 136 2.95 11.24 -4.72
N VAL A 137 2.10 11.76 -3.85
CA VAL A 137 0.95 12.59 -4.22
C VAL A 137 1.41 14.01 -4.56
N GLY A 138 1.09 14.49 -5.76
CA GLY A 138 1.40 15.85 -6.22
C GLY A 138 2.88 16.11 -6.53
N THR A 139 3.65 15.07 -6.83
CA THR A 139 5.11 15.15 -7.05
C THR A 139 5.48 14.82 -8.50
N GLU A 140 6.69 15.21 -8.92
CA GLU A 140 7.22 14.83 -10.24
C GLU A 140 7.44 13.31 -10.33
N GLY A 141 6.81 12.67 -11.31
CA GLY A 141 6.78 11.21 -11.44
C GLY A 141 5.77 10.51 -10.52
N GLY A 142 5.06 11.29 -9.71
CA GLY A 142 3.99 10.84 -8.83
C GLY A 142 2.61 10.86 -9.49
N THR A 143 1.56 10.84 -8.67
CA THR A 143 0.16 10.96 -9.12
C THR A 143 -0.44 12.32 -8.78
N SER A 144 -1.36 12.82 -9.62
CA SER A 144 -2.10 14.08 -9.43
C SER A 144 -3.45 13.89 -8.77
#